data_AF-A0A849TFV2-F1
#
_entry.id   AF-A0A849TFV2-F1
#
_cell.length_a   1.000
_cell.length_b   1.000
_cell.length_c   1.000
_cell.angle_alpha   90.00
_cell.angle_beta   90.00
_cell.angle_gamma   90.00
#
_symmetry.space_group_name_H-M   'P 1'
#
loop_
_entity.id
_entity.type
_entity.pdbx_description
1 polymer ?
#
loop_
_entity_poly.entity_id
_entity_poly.type
_entity_poly.pdbx_seq_one_letter_code
_entity_poly.pdbx_strand_id
1 'polypeptide(L)'
;MKVVGNSKTFWVATGPEGSHQYELRTIFENIPLPLSWPCEVNFHEALAYCHYKAEVDNSKLKYRLLTEAEFVSLTPADNDPVLQKRSYRNIKGQSDIEKEYKENFNFIWSSPKNVDSLLLGNTWHWLTDQFNPLDNFSVNSLYDDFSTPCFDGKHQMIKGGSFISCGHEASKWARFHFRPHFYQHAGFRIAASLDGSPDNGAKLLLKTKEYVHQKRENILDQMEKNPEWWKAVEQPLELSNDEMKSLLEQTESRVLTYMKELDGQSPMGLAHDPKTTVLKQTLKFLTNLQLIFR
;
A
#
# COMPACT_ATOMS: atom_id res chain seq x y z
N MET A 1 -5.82 24.64 -14.31
CA MET A 1 -4.89 23.57 -14.77
C MET A 1 -4.92 23.55 -16.29
N LYS A 2 -3.94 24.18 -16.96
CA LYS A 2 -3.76 24.01 -18.42
C LYS A 2 -3.33 22.55 -18.66
N VAL A 3 -4.13 21.81 -19.41
CA VAL A 3 -3.86 20.42 -19.78
C VAL A 3 -3.07 20.49 -21.09
N VAL A 4 -1.76 20.29 -21.03
CA VAL A 4 -0.90 20.22 -22.23
C VAL A 4 -0.38 18.80 -22.33
N GLY A 5 -0.95 18.01 -23.24
CA GLY A 5 -0.45 16.69 -23.65
C GLY A 5 -1.57 15.64 -23.78
N ASN A 6 -1.73 15.13 -25.00
CA ASN A 6 -2.48 13.94 -25.41
C ASN A 6 -2.66 12.87 -24.29
N SER A 7 -3.90 12.81 -23.76
CA SER A 7 -4.47 11.72 -22.95
C SER A 7 -3.96 11.63 -21.50
N LYS A 8 -4.58 12.41 -20.59
CA LYS A 8 -4.55 12.07 -19.16
C LYS A 8 -5.49 10.90 -18.99
N THR A 9 -4.98 9.70 -19.13
CA THR A 9 -5.54 8.33 -19.09
C THR A 9 -7.05 8.15 -18.77
N PHE A 10 -7.64 8.88 -17.83
CA PHE A 10 -9.07 8.86 -17.47
C PHE A 10 -9.92 10.05 -17.97
N TRP A 11 -9.36 11.23 -18.29
CA TRP A 11 -10.13 12.38 -18.76
C TRP A 11 -10.13 12.42 -20.30
N VAL A 12 -11.32 12.47 -20.89
CA VAL A 12 -11.50 12.51 -22.35
C VAL A 12 -11.89 13.92 -22.77
N ALA A 13 -11.08 14.56 -23.62
CA ALA A 13 -11.41 15.88 -24.15
C ALA A 13 -12.60 15.75 -25.11
N THR A 14 -13.63 16.57 -24.95
CA THR A 14 -14.87 16.51 -25.76
C THR A 14 -15.16 17.78 -26.58
N GLY A 15 -14.42 18.87 -26.34
CA GLY A 15 -14.60 20.13 -27.04
C GLY A 15 -13.37 20.52 -27.87
N PRO A 16 -13.44 21.66 -28.59
CA PRO A 16 -12.29 22.20 -29.32
C PRO A 16 -11.07 22.37 -28.43
N GLU A 17 -9.88 22.33 -29.03
CA GLU A 17 -8.63 22.58 -28.32
C GLU A 17 -8.69 23.89 -27.51
N GLY A 18 -8.31 23.84 -26.24
CA GLY A 18 -8.36 25.00 -25.33
C GLY A 18 -9.71 25.28 -24.68
N SER A 19 -10.78 24.57 -25.04
CA SER A 19 -12.11 24.75 -24.43
C SER A 19 -12.22 24.21 -22.99
N HIS A 20 -11.25 23.40 -22.57
CA HIS A 20 -11.21 22.74 -21.25
C HIS A 20 -12.49 21.94 -20.93
N GLN A 21 -13.12 21.35 -21.95
CA GLN A 21 -14.28 20.47 -21.80
C GLN A 21 -13.81 19.01 -21.75
N TYR A 22 -14.17 18.32 -20.67
CA TYR A 22 -13.75 16.95 -20.42
C TYR A 22 -14.92 16.10 -19.91
N GLU A 23 -14.93 14.84 -20.32
CA GLU A 23 -15.65 13.73 -19.68
C GLU A 23 -14.68 12.85 -18.87
N LEU A 24 -15.22 12.09 -17.92
CA LEU A 24 -14.48 11.06 -17.20
C LEU A 24 -14.74 9.69 -17.82
N ARG A 25 -13.69 9.03 -18.32
CA ARG A 25 -13.67 7.60 -18.63
C ARG A 25 -13.62 6.80 -17.33
N THR A 26 -14.72 6.14 -16.99
CA THR A 26 -14.79 5.13 -15.93
C THR A 26 -14.48 3.75 -16.51
N ILE A 27 -14.66 2.69 -15.72
CA ILE A 27 -14.39 1.31 -16.15
C ILE A 27 -15.26 0.92 -17.36
N PHE A 28 -16.54 1.32 -17.39
CA PHE A 28 -17.50 0.82 -18.37
C PHE A 28 -17.97 1.87 -19.38
N GLU A 29 -17.81 3.17 -19.10
CA GLU A 29 -18.36 4.22 -19.94
C GLU A 29 -17.66 5.57 -19.70
N ASN A 30 -17.92 6.52 -20.60
CA ASN A 30 -17.56 7.92 -20.39
C ASN A 30 -18.78 8.64 -19.79
N ILE A 31 -18.57 9.38 -18.72
CA ILE A 31 -19.63 10.13 -18.03
C ILE A 31 -19.28 11.63 -17.98
N PRO A 32 -20.27 12.52 -17.80
CA PRO A 32 -19.99 13.91 -17.47
C PRO A 32 -19.03 14.00 -16.28
N LEU A 33 -17.97 14.81 -16.38
CA LEU A 33 -16.92 14.89 -15.36
C LEU A 33 -17.52 15.27 -13.98
N PRO A 34 -17.55 14.34 -13.00
CA PRO A 34 -18.10 14.65 -11.69
C PRO A 34 -17.10 15.46 -10.88
N LEU A 35 -17.30 16.78 -10.76
CA LEU A 35 -16.34 17.69 -10.14
C LEU A 35 -16.15 17.48 -8.63
N SER A 36 -17.08 16.77 -8.00
CA SER A 36 -17.06 16.43 -6.59
C SER A 36 -16.36 15.10 -6.28
N TRP A 37 -16.02 14.30 -7.30
CA TRP A 37 -15.27 13.05 -7.14
C TRP A 37 -13.77 13.32 -6.98
N PRO A 38 -13.02 12.39 -6.37
CA PRO A 38 -11.57 12.51 -6.32
C PRO A 38 -10.98 12.50 -7.73
N CYS A 39 -9.94 13.30 -7.95
CA CYS A 39 -9.17 13.21 -9.19
C CYS A 39 -8.18 12.02 -9.12
N GLU A 40 -8.07 11.27 -10.22
CA GLU A 40 -7.07 10.22 -10.39
C GLU A 40 -5.90 10.77 -11.18
N VAL A 41 -4.73 10.81 -10.56
CA VAL A 41 -3.54 11.48 -11.09
C VAL A 41 -2.29 10.70 -10.68
N ASN A 42 -1.21 10.84 -11.44
CA ASN A 42 0.08 10.32 -10.98
C ASN A 42 0.70 11.21 -9.87
N PHE A 43 1.75 10.73 -9.21
CA PHE A 43 2.41 11.44 -8.11
C PHE A 43 2.92 12.83 -8.50
N HIS A 44 3.53 12.96 -9.68
CA HIS A 44 4.09 14.22 -10.15
C HIS A 44 3.00 15.27 -10.40
N GLU A 45 1.85 14.87 -10.93
CA GLU A 45 0.70 15.75 -11.15
C GLU A 45 0.10 16.21 -9.82
N ALA A 46 -0.02 15.30 -8.85
CA ALA A 46 -0.46 15.61 -7.48
C ALA A 46 0.44 16.66 -6.81
N LEU A 47 1.76 16.50 -6.88
CA LEU A 47 2.74 17.46 -6.37
C LEU A 47 2.69 18.80 -7.12
N ALA A 48 2.60 18.75 -8.46
CA ALA A 48 2.51 19.96 -9.26
C ALA A 48 1.24 20.75 -8.90
N TYR A 49 0.11 20.08 -8.66
CA TYR A 49 -1.09 20.72 -8.16
C TYR A 49 -0.89 21.36 -6.78
N CYS A 50 -0.21 20.69 -5.84
CA CYS A 50 0.14 21.28 -4.55
C CYS A 50 0.93 22.60 -4.70
N HIS A 51 1.97 22.62 -5.54
CA HIS A 51 2.75 23.83 -5.81
C HIS A 51 1.90 24.93 -6.46
N TYR A 52 1.13 24.58 -7.49
CA TYR A 52 0.23 25.52 -8.15
C TYR A 52 -0.78 26.13 -7.18
N LYS A 53 -1.41 25.31 -6.32
CA LYS A 53 -2.38 25.77 -5.33
C LYS A 53 -1.74 26.71 -4.29
N ALA A 54 -0.53 26.42 -3.83
CA ALA A 54 0.21 27.33 -2.95
C ALA A 54 0.47 28.70 -3.61
N GLU A 55 0.85 28.73 -4.89
CA GLU A 55 1.06 29.98 -5.64
C GLU A 55 -0.25 30.76 -5.81
N VAL A 56 -1.33 30.08 -6.23
CA VAL A 56 -2.66 30.70 -6.40
C VAL A 56 -3.19 31.26 -5.08
N ASP A 57 -2.99 30.55 -3.97
CA ASP A 57 -3.42 30.99 -2.65
C ASP A 57 -2.49 32.06 -2.05
N ASN A 58 -1.39 32.41 -2.71
CA ASN A 58 -0.31 33.24 -2.17
C ASN A 58 0.08 32.79 -0.73
N SER A 59 0.16 31.48 -0.51
CA SER A 59 0.31 30.93 0.84
C SER A 59 1.76 31.02 1.30
N LYS A 60 1.95 31.39 2.57
CA LYS A 60 3.26 31.29 3.24
C LYS A 60 3.58 29.86 3.67
N LEU A 61 2.59 28.97 3.69
CA LEU A 61 2.77 27.56 4.02
C LEU A 61 3.26 26.79 2.79
N LYS A 62 4.01 25.72 3.04
CA LYS A 62 4.43 24.80 1.97
C LYS A 62 3.38 23.71 1.77
N TYR A 63 2.64 23.79 0.67
CA TYR A 63 1.68 22.74 0.30
C TYR A 63 2.40 21.54 -0.28
N ARG A 64 1.96 20.35 0.12
CA ARG A 64 2.59 19.06 -0.19
C ARG A 64 1.56 17.95 -0.06
N LEU A 65 2.00 16.73 -0.33
CA LEU A 65 1.23 15.53 -0.03
C LEU A 65 1.37 15.16 1.46
N LEU A 66 0.46 14.30 1.93
CA LEU A 66 0.52 13.71 3.26
C LEU A 66 1.77 12.84 3.41
N THR A 67 2.31 12.76 4.62
CA THR A 67 3.26 11.70 4.96
C THR A 67 2.53 10.43 5.41
N GLU A 68 3.18 9.27 5.40
CA GLU A 68 2.65 8.04 5.99
C GLU A 68 2.25 8.26 7.46
N ALA A 69 3.11 8.93 8.24
CA ALA A 69 2.86 9.18 9.66
C ALA A 69 1.62 10.06 9.88
N GLU A 70 1.43 11.10 9.06
CA GLU A 70 0.24 11.94 9.11
C GLU A 70 -1.02 11.20 8.68
N PHE A 71 -0.93 10.39 7.62
CA PHE A 71 -2.06 9.54 7.22
C PHE A 71 -2.49 8.66 8.39
N VAL A 72 -1.55 7.97 9.06
CA VAL A 72 -1.84 7.10 10.20
C VAL A 72 -2.39 7.89 11.40
N SER A 73 -1.88 9.09 11.67
CA SER A 73 -2.36 9.90 12.80
C SER A 73 -3.79 10.41 12.60
N LEU A 74 -4.19 10.62 11.33
CA LEU A 74 -5.54 11.04 10.97
C LEU A 74 -6.55 9.88 10.93
N THR A 75 -6.10 8.61 11.02
CA THR A 75 -6.96 7.43 11.00
C THR A 75 -6.95 6.72 12.37
N PRO A 76 -8.02 6.86 13.20
CA PRO A 76 -8.07 6.26 14.54
C PRO A 76 -7.74 4.77 14.57
N ALA A 77 -6.97 4.33 15.58
CA ALA A 77 -6.43 2.97 15.71
C ALA A 77 -7.50 1.86 15.71
N ASP A 78 -8.69 2.13 16.22
CA ASP A 78 -9.73 1.11 16.45
C ASP A 78 -10.73 0.97 15.30
N ASN A 79 -10.50 1.66 14.17
CA ASN A 79 -11.45 1.71 13.06
C ASN A 79 -10.80 1.29 11.75
N ASP A 80 -10.27 0.06 11.71
CA ASP A 80 -9.88 -0.54 10.43
C ASP A 80 -11.11 -1.19 9.77
N PRO A 81 -11.58 -0.63 8.65
CA PRO A 81 -12.87 -0.99 8.05
C PRO A 81 -12.91 -2.41 7.50
N VAL A 82 -11.76 -3.01 7.17
CA VAL A 82 -11.69 -4.39 6.65
C VAL A 82 -11.48 -5.44 7.74
N LEU A 83 -11.26 -5.02 9.00
CA LEU A 83 -11.14 -5.99 10.07
C LEU A 83 -12.52 -6.58 10.35
N GLN A 84 -12.61 -7.89 10.14
CA GLN A 84 -13.76 -8.67 10.52
C GLN A 84 -14.02 -8.51 12.03
N LYS A 85 -15.23 -8.06 12.38
CA LYS A 85 -15.63 -7.84 13.78
C LYS A 85 -16.14 -9.13 14.45
N ARG A 86 -16.54 -10.16 13.70
CA ARG A 86 -17.11 -11.42 14.22
C ARG A 86 -16.48 -12.68 13.63
N SER A 87 -16.39 -13.75 14.42
CA SER A 87 -15.90 -15.06 13.98
C SER A 87 -16.76 -15.67 12.89
N TYR A 88 -16.13 -16.26 11.87
CA TYR A 88 -16.83 -17.10 10.89
C TYR A 88 -17.62 -18.24 11.56
N ARG A 89 -17.20 -18.75 12.73
CA ARG A 89 -17.94 -19.77 13.49
C ARG A 89 -19.22 -19.27 14.14
N ASN A 90 -19.29 -17.97 14.39
CA ASN A 90 -20.47 -17.35 14.98
C ASN A 90 -21.50 -16.95 13.91
N ILE A 91 -21.21 -17.21 12.63
CA ILE A 91 -22.13 -16.99 11.51
C ILE A 91 -23.04 -18.22 11.44
N LYS A 92 -24.31 -18.05 11.82
CA LYS A 92 -25.26 -19.17 11.90
C LYS A 92 -26.11 -19.33 10.64
N GLY A 93 -25.86 -18.52 9.61
CA GLY A 93 -26.61 -18.56 8.37
C GLY A 93 -26.56 -17.24 7.60
N GLN A 94 -27.21 -17.22 6.44
CA GLN A 94 -27.26 -16.10 5.51
C GLN A 94 -27.71 -14.77 6.17
N SER A 95 -28.60 -14.84 7.16
CA SER A 95 -29.08 -13.65 7.90
C SER A 95 -28.02 -12.99 8.78
N ASP A 96 -27.10 -13.75 9.39
CA ASP A 96 -25.95 -13.20 10.13
C ASP A 96 -24.95 -12.56 9.16
N ILE A 97 -24.78 -13.15 7.96
CA ILE A 97 -23.94 -12.58 6.90
C ILE A 97 -24.53 -11.26 6.41
N GLU A 98 -25.83 -11.18 6.11
CA GLU A 98 -26.47 -9.97 5.59
C GLU A 98 -26.52 -8.81 6.61
N LYS A 99 -26.63 -9.12 7.91
CA LYS A 99 -26.62 -8.13 8.99
C LYS A 99 -25.23 -7.55 9.26
N GLU A 100 -24.18 -8.33 9.08
CA GLU A 100 -22.81 -7.90 9.34
C GLU A 100 -22.09 -7.42 8.07
N TYR A 101 -22.45 -7.99 6.94
CA TYR A 101 -21.88 -7.78 5.62
C TYR A 101 -23.02 -7.56 4.64
N LYS A 102 -23.42 -6.30 4.46
CA LYS A 102 -24.53 -5.97 3.56
C LYS A 102 -24.28 -6.43 2.11
N GLU A 103 -23.03 -6.73 1.71
CA GLU A 103 -22.59 -7.10 0.35
C GLU A 103 -21.16 -7.75 0.38
N ASN A 104 -20.96 -8.92 0.99
CA ASN A 104 -19.63 -9.43 1.40
C ASN A 104 -18.65 -9.90 0.28
N PHE A 105 -17.99 -8.96 -0.40
CA PHE A 105 -16.67 -9.21 -1.03
C PHE A 105 -15.62 -8.18 -0.58
N ASN A 106 -15.82 -7.51 0.55
CA ASN A 106 -14.95 -6.41 0.96
C ASN A 106 -15.00 -5.21 -0.01
N PHE A 107 -16.16 -4.98 -0.61
CA PHE A 107 -16.48 -3.88 -1.52
C PHE A 107 -16.97 -2.62 -0.77
N ILE A 108 -16.37 -2.30 0.39
CA ILE A 108 -16.83 -1.19 1.24
C ILE A 108 -16.94 0.11 0.44
N TRP A 109 -16.08 0.27 -0.57
CA TRP A 109 -16.01 1.45 -1.42
C TRP A 109 -16.21 1.15 -2.91
N SER A 110 -16.91 0.08 -3.31
CA SER A 110 -17.07 -0.40 -4.72
C SER A 110 -17.47 0.60 -5.79
N SER A 111 -17.76 1.84 -5.42
CA SER A 111 -17.94 2.95 -6.34
C SER A 111 -17.26 4.21 -5.78
N PRO A 112 -16.66 5.05 -6.65
CA PRO A 112 -16.26 6.38 -6.25
C PRO A 112 -17.47 7.17 -5.75
N LYS A 113 -17.24 8.00 -4.73
CA LYS A 113 -18.24 8.91 -4.16
C LYS A 113 -17.64 10.33 -4.09
N ASN A 114 -18.50 11.28 -3.75
CA ASN A 114 -18.06 12.64 -3.47
C ASN A 114 -16.97 12.66 -2.38
N VAL A 115 -15.96 13.51 -2.55
CA VAL A 115 -14.86 13.65 -1.59
C VAL A 115 -15.41 14.18 -0.26
N ASP A 116 -15.11 13.49 0.83
CA ASP A 116 -15.47 13.88 2.20
C ASP A 116 -14.21 13.88 3.10
N SER A 117 -14.40 13.82 4.42
CA SER A 117 -13.31 13.74 5.41
C SER A 117 -12.69 12.35 5.56
N LEU A 118 -13.31 11.29 5.01
CA LEU A 118 -12.81 9.93 5.12
C LEU A 118 -11.56 9.73 4.24
N LEU A 119 -10.50 9.15 4.83
CA LEU A 119 -9.22 8.88 4.15
C LEU A 119 -9.16 7.49 3.49
N LEU A 120 -10.10 6.61 3.80
CA LEU A 120 -10.12 5.24 3.31
C LEU A 120 -11.16 5.10 2.19
N GLY A 121 -10.78 4.40 1.12
CA GLY A 121 -11.62 4.21 -0.05
C GLY A 121 -11.50 5.29 -1.10
N ASN A 122 -12.43 5.27 -2.06
CA ASN A 122 -12.44 6.15 -3.24
C ASN A 122 -11.19 5.99 -4.12
N THR A 123 -10.07 6.59 -3.72
CA THR A 123 -8.79 6.49 -4.42
C THR A 123 -7.70 6.22 -3.40
N TRP A 124 -6.70 5.44 -3.78
CA TRP A 124 -5.43 5.44 -3.05
C TRP A 124 -4.88 6.87 -2.93
N HIS A 125 -4.20 7.18 -1.83
CA HIS A 125 -3.60 8.49 -1.64
C HIS A 125 -2.09 8.40 -1.86
N TRP A 126 -1.58 9.11 -2.86
CA TRP A 126 -0.15 9.40 -2.98
C TRP A 126 0.38 10.12 -1.73
N LEU A 127 1.48 9.61 -1.19
CA LEU A 127 2.16 10.17 -0.02
C LEU A 127 3.55 10.70 -0.40
N THR A 128 4.13 11.59 0.40
CA THR A 128 5.52 12.08 0.19
C THR A 128 6.58 11.01 0.49
N ASP A 129 6.28 9.99 1.28
CA ASP A 129 7.20 8.91 1.63
C ASP A 129 7.50 7.97 0.46
N GLN A 130 8.78 7.72 0.19
CA GLN A 130 9.19 6.63 -0.68
C GLN A 130 9.00 5.31 0.04
N PHE A 131 8.68 4.24 -0.70
CA PHE A 131 8.48 2.93 -0.07
C PHE A 131 9.74 2.47 0.66
N ASN A 132 9.61 2.24 1.96
CA ASN A 132 10.73 2.01 2.86
C ASN A 132 10.42 0.92 3.88
N PRO A 133 11.45 0.23 4.40
CA PRO A 133 11.26 -0.66 5.53
C PRO A 133 10.91 0.15 6.79
N LEU A 134 10.07 -0.42 7.65
CA LEU A 134 9.92 0.07 9.03
C LEU A 134 11.08 -0.46 9.88
N ASP A 135 11.24 0.11 11.08
CA ASP A 135 12.21 -0.38 12.05
C ASP A 135 11.94 -1.87 12.34
N ASN A 136 13.01 -2.67 12.35
CA ASN A 136 12.97 -4.13 12.52
C ASN A 136 12.23 -4.88 11.41
N PHE A 137 12.09 -4.30 10.21
CA PHE A 137 11.53 -5.02 9.06
C PHE A 137 12.32 -6.29 8.78
N SER A 138 11.62 -7.40 8.62
CA SER A 138 12.18 -8.68 8.21
C SER A 138 11.36 -9.28 7.07
N VAL A 139 12.05 -9.84 6.07
CA VAL A 139 11.38 -10.54 4.97
C VAL A 139 10.83 -11.89 5.41
N ASN A 140 9.70 -12.27 4.84
CA ASN A 140 9.23 -13.65 4.94
C ASN A 140 9.96 -14.51 3.91
N SER A 141 10.51 -15.66 4.32
CA SER A 141 11.24 -16.58 3.42
C SER A 141 10.43 -17.06 2.22
N LEU A 142 9.11 -17.14 2.34
CA LEU A 142 8.22 -17.53 1.24
C LEU A 142 7.86 -16.39 0.29
N TYR A 143 8.15 -15.15 0.68
CA TYR A 143 7.71 -13.96 -0.03
C TYR A 143 8.74 -12.84 0.15
N ASP A 144 9.99 -13.17 -0.14
CA ASP A 144 11.16 -12.34 0.14
C ASP A 144 11.34 -11.18 -0.85
N ASP A 145 10.70 -11.27 -2.02
CA ASP A 145 10.73 -10.28 -3.11
C ASP A 145 9.47 -9.41 -3.20
N PHE A 146 8.50 -9.55 -2.29
CA PHE A 146 7.28 -8.76 -2.36
C PHE A 146 7.53 -7.27 -2.11
N SER A 147 8.35 -6.93 -1.10
CA SER A 147 8.57 -5.53 -0.70
C SER A 147 9.97 -5.02 -1.05
N THR A 148 10.99 -5.86 -0.88
CA THR A 148 12.38 -5.42 -0.88
C THR A 148 12.89 -4.89 -2.21
N PRO A 149 12.50 -5.42 -3.40
CA PRO A 149 12.94 -4.86 -4.68
C PRO A 149 12.48 -3.42 -4.88
N CYS A 150 11.43 -3.01 -4.16
CA CYS A 150 10.84 -1.70 -4.29
C CYS A 150 11.32 -0.70 -3.22
N PHE A 151 12.22 -1.12 -2.30
CA PHE A 151 13.00 -0.21 -1.45
C PHE A 151 14.18 0.41 -2.21
N ASP A 152 13.90 0.98 -3.38
CA ASP A 152 14.89 1.44 -4.35
C ASP A 152 14.95 2.97 -4.49
N GLY A 153 14.15 3.70 -3.71
CA GLY A 153 14.01 5.16 -3.83
C GLY A 153 13.34 5.62 -5.12
N LYS A 154 12.75 4.69 -5.90
CA LYS A 154 12.04 4.98 -7.15
C LYS A 154 10.55 4.68 -7.05
N HIS A 155 10.09 4.08 -5.95
CA HIS A 155 8.68 3.83 -5.68
C HIS A 155 8.16 4.77 -4.60
N GLN A 156 7.02 5.38 -4.89
CA GLN A 156 6.33 6.28 -3.99
C GLN A 156 5.21 5.54 -3.27
N MET A 157 5.03 5.80 -1.98
CA MET A 157 3.97 5.15 -1.20
C MET A 157 2.59 5.64 -1.61
N ILE A 158 1.64 4.70 -1.55
CA ILE A 158 0.20 4.96 -1.59
C ILE A 158 -0.48 4.30 -0.40
N LYS A 159 -1.54 4.93 0.12
CA LYS A 159 -2.29 4.42 1.29
C LYS A 159 -3.80 4.64 1.19
N GLY A 160 -4.58 3.84 1.91
CA GLY A 160 -6.01 4.07 2.12
C GLY A 160 -6.97 3.23 1.27
N GLY A 161 -6.48 2.54 0.25
CA GLY A 161 -7.32 1.75 -0.65
C GLY A 161 -8.09 2.61 -1.64
N SER A 162 -8.35 2.10 -2.84
CA SER A 162 -9.28 2.70 -3.79
C SER A 162 -10.65 2.04 -3.76
N PHE A 163 -11.57 2.51 -4.61
CA PHE A 163 -12.90 1.92 -4.77
C PHE A 163 -12.87 0.44 -5.21
N ILE A 164 -11.76 0.00 -5.84
CA ILE A 164 -11.58 -1.39 -6.27
C ILE A 164 -10.78 -2.23 -5.26
N SER A 165 -10.24 -1.62 -4.20
CA SER A 165 -9.41 -2.34 -3.22
C SER A 165 -10.27 -3.24 -2.34
N CYS A 166 -9.82 -4.48 -2.17
CA CYS A 166 -10.49 -5.50 -1.37
C CYS A 166 -9.51 -6.13 -0.38
N GLY A 167 -10.01 -6.69 0.72
CA GLY A 167 -9.17 -7.48 1.62
C GLY A 167 -8.11 -6.63 2.33
N HIS A 168 -6.90 -7.15 2.43
CA HIS A 168 -5.79 -6.46 3.08
C HIS A 168 -5.40 -5.15 2.37
N GLU A 169 -5.65 -5.01 1.07
CA GLU A 169 -5.39 -3.77 0.32
C GLU A 169 -6.30 -2.62 0.76
N ALA A 170 -7.50 -2.93 1.24
CA ALA A 170 -8.44 -1.97 1.80
C ALA A 170 -8.18 -1.68 3.30
N SER A 171 -7.21 -2.36 3.93
CA SER A 171 -6.81 -2.08 5.32
C SER A 171 -6.10 -0.73 5.41
N LYS A 172 -6.35 0.00 6.50
CA LYS A 172 -5.56 1.20 6.80
C LYS A 172 -4.08 0.89 7.08
N TRP A 173 -3.72 -0.36 7.41
CA TRP A 173 -2.34 -0.75 7.64
C TRP A 173 -1.64 -1.15 6.34
N ALA A 174 -2.36 -1.24 5.23
CA ALA A 174 -1.78 -1.57 3.94
C ALA A 174 -0.76 -0.51 3.55
N ARG A 175 0.44 -0.96 3.17
CA ARG A 175 1.53 -0.11 2.67
C ARG A 175 1.85 -0.56 1.26
N PHE A 176 1.30 0.15 0.27
CA PHE A 176 1.54 -0.12 -1.16
C PHE A 176 2.34 1.01 -1.78
N HIS A 177 2.80 0.77 -3.00
CA HIS A 177 3.76 1.62 -3.66
C HIS A 177 3.72 1.43 -5.17
N PHE A 178 4.01 2.50 -5.92
CA PHE A 178 4.14 2.45 -7.37
C PHE A 178 5.19 3.43 -7.86
N ARG A 179 5.64 3.25 -9.11
CA ARG A 179 6.46 4.25 -9.78
C ARG A 179 5.67 5.56 -9.91
N PRO A 180 6.29 6.72 -9.65
CA PRO A 180 5.58 7.99 -9.51
C PRO A 180 4.91 8.48 -10.81
N HIS A 181 5.30 7.93 -11.97
CA HIS A 181 4.74 8.29 -13.28
C HIS A 181 3.61 7.33 -13.73
N PHE A 182 3.36 6.24 -13.01
CA PHE A 182 2.24 5.35 -13.36
C PHE A 182 0.92 5.87 -12.82
N TYR A 183 -0.12 5.69 -13.64
CA TYR A 183 -1.49 5.90 -13.22
C TYR A 183 -1.98 4.66 -12.50
N GLN A 184 -2.54 4.88 -11.33
CA GLN A 184 -3.33 3.91 -10.56
C GLN A 184 -4.66 4.57 -10.24
N HIS A 185 -5.60 3.82 -9.64
CA HIS A 185 -6.77 4.42 -8.97
C HIS A 185 -6.34 5.20 -7.71
N ALA A 186 -5.54 6.25 -7.92
CA ALA A 186 -4.81 6.99 -6.92
C ALA A 186 -5.01 8.49 -7.15
N GLY A 187 -5.41 9.18 -6.10
CA GLY A 187 -5.46 10.63 -6.01
C GLY A 187 -4.56 11.10 -4.89
N PHE A 188 -4.95 12.18 -4.24
CA PHE A 188 -4.14 12.78 -3.18
C PHE A 188 -4.96 13.66 -2.25
N ARG A 189 -4.34 14.02 -1.12
CA ARG A 189 -4.80 15.11 -0.26
C ARG A 189 -3.65 16.06 0.00
N ILE A 190 -3.99 17.34 0.12
CA ILE A 190 -3.02 18.39 0.39
C ILE A 190 -2.81 18.46 1.90
N ALA A 191 -1.55 18.40 2.31
CA ALA A 191 -1.09 18.82 3.62
C ALA A 191 -0.21 20.07 3.51
N ALA A 192 0.00 20.73 4.64
CA ALA A 192 0.83 21.93 4.71
C ALA A 192 1.84 21.80 5.85
N SER A 193 3.11 22.10 5.59
CA SER A 193 4.09 22.31 6.67
C SER A 193 3.94 23.72 7.24
N LEU A 194 3.67 23.81 8.54
CA LEU A 194 3.36 25.09 9.22
C LEU A 194 4.58 25.97 9.42
N ASP A 195 5.75 25.35 9.61
CA ASP A 195 7.03 26.01 9.80
C ASP A 195 7.73 26.38 8.47
N GLY A 196 7.08 26.09 7.33
CA GLY A 196 7.66 26.30 5.99
C GLY A 196 8.81 25.35 5.66
N SER A 197 9.15 24.39 6.53
CA SER A 197 10.33 23.56 6.35
C SER A 197 10.12 22.54 5.21
N PRO A 198 11.19 22.19 4.47
CA PRO A 198 11.13 21.11 3.52
C PRO A 198 11.10 19.74 4.20
N ASP A 199 11.60 19.64 5.42
CA ASP A 199 11.61 18.42 6.21
C ASP A 199 10.26 18.25 6.92
N ASN A 200 9.44 17.37 6.36
CA ASN A 200 8.11 17.06 6.86
C ASN A 200 8.06 15.70 7.56
N GLY A 201 9.21 15.12 7.89
CA GLY A 201 9.31 13.78 8.47
C GLY A 201 9.06 12.64 7.47
N ALA A 202 8.92 12.92 6.16
CA ALA A 202 8.77 11.88 5.16
C ALA A 202 10.04 11.02 5.09
N LYS A 203 9.86 9.71 4.98
CA LYS A 203 10.96 8.79 4.72
C LYS A 203 11.33 8.80 3.24
N LEU A 204 12.53 9.30 2.96
CA LEU A 204 13.15 9.29 1.64
C LEU A 204 14.35 8.35 1.69
N LEU A 205 14.42 7.39 0.77
CA LEU A 205 15.57 6.52 0.61
C LEU A 205 16.68 7.25 -0.15
N LEU A 206 17.92 7.00 0.25
CA LEU A 206 19.09 7.58 -0.43
C LEU A 206 19.15 7.04 -1.86
N LYS A 207 19.34 7.92 -2.84
CA LYS A 207 19.42 7.57 -4.28
C LYS A 207 20.55 6.58 -4.64
N THR A 208 21.46 6.29 -3.71
CA THR A 208 22.76 5.70 -3.99
C THR A 208 22.96 4.29 -3.43
N LYS A 209 21.98 3.74 -2.70
CA LYS A 209 22.07 2.36 -2.21
C LYS A 209 20.92 1.59 -2.81
N GLU A 210 21.18 0.95 -3.95
CA GLU A 210 20.31 -0.11 -4.44
C GLU A 210 20.24 -1.19 -3.34
N TYR A 211 19.03 -1.58 -2.98
CA TYR A 211 18.85 -2.79 -2.18
C TYR A 211 19.40 -3.98 -2.99
N VAL A 212 20.44 -4.63 -2.47
CA VAL A 212 21.00 -5.85 -3.04
C VAL A 212 20.45 -7.00 -2.21
N HIS A 213 19.60 -7.80 -2.83
CA HIS A 213 19.04 -8.98 -2.18
C HIS A 213 20.15 -9.98 -1.83
N GLN A 214 20.17 -10.50 -0.60
CA GLN A 214 21.27 -11.38 -0.14
C GLN A 214 21.40 -12.68 -0.95
N LYS A 215 20.27 -13.19 -1.46
CA LYS A 215 20.21 -14.42 -2.28
C LYS A 215 19.87 -14.20 -3.76
N ARG A 216 19.60 -12.96 -4.19
CA ARG A 216 19.15 -12.70 -5.57
C ARG A 216 20.15 -11.78 -6.24
N GLU A 217 20.68 -12.25 -7.35
CA GLU A 217 21.27 -11.36 -8.33
C GLU A 217 20.14 -10.62 -9.06
N ASN A 218 20.32 -9.33 -9.34
CA ASN A 218 19.32 -8.54 -10.08
C ASN A 218 19.12 -9.15 -11.48
N ILE A 219 17.86 -9.26 -11.94
CA ILE A 219 17.53 -9.80 -13.27
C ILE A 219 18.26 -9.06 -14.40
N LEU A 220 18.43 -7.73 -14.27
CA LEU A 220 19.16 -6.93 -15.25
C LEU A 220 20.63 -7.38 -15.33
N ASP A 221 21.26 -7.61 -14.18
CA ASP A 221 22.63 -8.13 -14.11
C ASP A 221 22.72 -9.53 -14.74
N GLN A 222 21.71 -10.40 -14.53
CA GLN A 222 21.66 -11.72 -15.17
C GLN A 222 21.50 -11.60 -16.70
N MET A 223 20.68 -10.66 -17.19
CA MET A 223 20.48 -10.41 -18.62
C MET A 223 21.76 -9.88 -19.27
N GLU A 224 22.48 -8.98 -18.59
CA GLU A 224 23.73 -8.42 -19.08
C GLU A 224 24.86 -9.46 -19.10
N LYS A 225 24.92 -10.35 -18.11
CA LYS A 225 25.95 -11.39 -18.01
C LYS A 225 25.71 -12.55 -18.98
N ASN A 226 24.47 -12.82 -19.38
CA ASN A 226 24.13 -13.96 -20.24
C ASN A 226 23.02 -13.62 -21.27
N PRO A 227 23.33 -13.60 -22.58
CA PRO A 227 22.35 -13.35 -23.65
C PRO A 227 21.23 -14.40 -23.73
N GLU A 228 21.46 -15.59 -23.19
CA GLU A 228 20.48 -16.68 -23.08
C GLU A 228 19.88 -16.80 -21.67
N TRP A 229 19.87 -15.73 -20.87
CA TRP A 229 19.36 -15.72 -19.48
C TRP A 229 17.96 -16.36 -19.34
N TRP A 230 17.12 -16.23 -20.36
CA TRP A 230 15.76 -16.77 -20.40
C TRP A 230 15.70 -18.31 -20.44
N LYS A 231 16.79 -19.00 -20.82
CA LYS A 231 16.86 -20.48 -20.86
C LYS A 231 17.22 -21.11 -19.51
N ALA A 232 17.86 -20.35 -18.64
CA ALA A 232 18.23 -20.77 -17.30
C ALA A 232 18.03 -19.58 -16.37
N VAL A 233 16.77 -19.14 -16.26
CA VAL A 233 16.42 -18.15 -15.24
C VAL A 233 16.63 -18.86 -13.91
N GLU A 234 17.74 -18.58 -13.23
CA GLU A 234 17.92 -18.99 -11.84
C GLU A 234 16.91 -18.21 -11.02
N GLN A 235 15.71 -18.78 -10.87
CA GLN A 235 14.74 -18.28 -9.91
C GLN A 235 15.12 -18.89 -8.55
N PRO A 236 15.50 -18.08 -7.56
CA PRO A 236 15.89 -18.51 -6.21
C PRO A 236 14.75 -19.19 -5.42
N LEU A 237 13.59 -19.38 -6.03
CA LEU A 237 12.40 -19.97 -5.43
C LEU A 237 12.43 -21.50 -5.40
N GLU A 238 13.41 -22.16 -6.04
CA GLU A 238 13.56 -23.61 -5.88
C GLU A 238 14.27 -23.90 -4.55
N LEU A 239 13.48 -23.91 -3.48
CA LEU A 239 13.87 -24.49 -2.21
C LEU A 239 14.44 -25.89 -2.47
N SER A 240 15.56 -26.22 -1.84
CA SER A 240 16.03 -27.61 -1.87
C SER A 240 14.93 -28.54 -1.33
N ASN A 241 14.96 -29.81 -1.72
CA ASN A 241 13.99 -30.79 -1.21
C ASN A 241 13.96 -30.84 0.34
N ASP A 242 15.12 -30.64 0.98
CA ASP A 242 15.23 -30.57 2.44
C ASP A 242 14.61 -29.29 3.01
N GLU A 243 14.81 -28.13 2.35
CA GLU A 243 14.18 -26.87 2.74
C GLU A 243 12.66 -26.91 2.56
N MET A 244 12.17 -27.49 1.46
CA MET A 244 10.74 -27.68 1.22
C MET A 244 10.13 -28.59 2.29
N LYS A 245 10.76 -29.73 2.57
CA LYS A 245 10.28 -30.66 3.60
C LYS A 245 10.23 -30.00 4.98
N SER A 246 11.31 -29.33 5.38
CA SER A 246 11.37 -28.60 6.65
C SER A 246 10.27 -27.53 6.74
N LEU A 247 10.06 -26.76 5.67
CA LEU A 247 9.01 -25.75 5.62
C LEU A 247 7.61 -26.37 5.75
N LEU A 248 7.33 -27.43 4.99
CA LEU A 248 6.02 -28.12 5.04
C LEU A 248 5.74 -28.67 6.44
N GLU A 249 6.71 -29.33 7.08
CA GLU A 249 6.59 -29.84 8.46
C GLU A 249 6.33 -28.71 9.47
N GLN A 250 7.04 -27.57 9.34
CA GLN A 250 6.81 -26.40 10.20
C GLN A 250 5.43 -25.78 9.95
N THR A 251 5.00 -25.69 8.69
CA THR A 251 3.69 -25.14 8.32
C THR A 251 2.57 -26.05 8.82
N GLU A 252 2.69 -27.37 8.66
CA GLU A 252 1.77 -28.36 9.21
C GLU A 252 1.65 -28.19 10.73
N SER A 253 2.77 -28.19 11.46
CA SER A 253 2.76 -27.97 12.92
C SER A 253 2.06 -26.66 13.28
N ARG A 254 2.38 -25.54 12.62
CA ARG A 254 1.74 -24.24 12.89
C ARG A 254 0.25 -24.23 12.58
N VAL A 255 -0.18 -24.82 11.46
CA VAL A 255 -1.60 -24.95 11.10
C VAL A 255 -2.32 -25.81 12.13
N LEU A 256 -1.79 -26.98 12.48
CA LEU A 256 -2.39 -27.85 13.49
C LEU A 256 -2.47 -27.18 14.87
N THR A 257 -1.44 -26.44 15.28
CA THR A 257 -1.46 -25.65 16.52
C THR A 257 -2.49 -24.54 16.45
N TYR A 258 -2.55 -23.79 15.35
CA TYR A 258 -3.56 -22.77 15.11
C TYR A 258 -4.97 -23.36 15.18
N MET A 259 -5.22 -24.51 14.54
CA MET A 259 -6.53 -25.16 14.57
C MET A 259 -6.94 -25.61 15.98
N LYS A 260 -5.99 -26.08 16.81
CA LYS A 260 -6.25 -26.41 18.23
C LYS A 260 -6.60 -25.19 19.07
N GLU A 261 -5.97 -24.05 18.81
CA GLU A 261 -6.17 -22.81 19.57
C GLU A 261 -7.27 -21.92 18.99
N LEU A 262 -7.84 -22.28 17.83
CA LEU A 262 -8.73 -21.43 17.04
C LEU A 262 -9.97 -20.98 17.82
N ASP A 263 -10.46 -21.82 18.73
CA ASP A 263 -11.64 -21.53 19.56
C ASP A 263 -11.40 -20.40 20.59
N GLY A 264 -10.15 -20.16 21.00
CA GLY A 264 -9.78 -19.12 21.95
C GLY A 264 -9.19 -17.85 21.31
N GLN A 265 -9.05 -17.79 19.99
CA GLN A 265 -8.43 -16.66 19.29
C GLN A 265 -9.48 -15.73 18.67
N SER A 266 -9.12 -14.45 18.53
CA SER A 266 -9.92 -13.51 17.72
C SER A 266 -10.12 -14.09 16.31
N PRO A 267 -11.27 -13.86 15.67
CA PRO A 267 -11.63 -14.32 14.33
C PRO A 267 -10.57 -14.14 13.22
N MET A 268 -9.73 -13.11 13.37
CA MET A 268 -8.69 -12.74 12.42
C MET A 268 -7.29 -13.20 12.86
N GLY A 269 -7.20 -14.04 13.90
CA GLY A 269 -5.96 -14.32 14.62
C GLY A 269 -5.32 -13.05 15.22
N LEU A 270 -3.99 -13.09 15.39
CA LEU A 270 -3.17 -11.97 15.86
C LEU A 270 -2.53 -11.16 14.71
N ALA A 271 -2.90 -11.41 13.46
CA ALA A 271 -2.22 -10.85 12.28
C ALA A 271 -2.37 -9.32 12.14
N HIS A 272 -3.39 -8.73 12.78
CA HIS A 272 -3.72 -7.31 12.63
C HIS A 272 -3.77 -6.52 13.94
N ASP A 273 -3.51 -7.14 15.10
CA ASP A 273 -3.35 -6.40 16.35
C ASP A 273 -1.87 -6.05 16.58
N PRO A 274 -1.45 -4.78 16.42
CA PRO A 274 -0.07 -4.36 16.60
C PRO A 274 0.48 -4.63 18.02
N LYS A 275 -0.39 -4.86 19.02
CA LYS A 275 0.02 -5.23 20.39
C LYS A 275 0.34 -6.71 20.54
N THR A 276 -0.18 -7.59 19.70
CA THR A 276 -0.04 -9.05 19.83
C THR A 276 0.59 -9.71 18.62
N THR A 277 1.00 -8.95 17.59
CA THR A 277 1.68 -9.53 16.44
C THR A 277 2.91 -10.30 16.91
N VAL A 278 2.99 -11.57 16.52
CA VAL A 278 4.07 -12.57 16.69
C VAL A 278 5.50 -12.06 16.45
N LEU A 279 5.72 -10.82 15.97
CA LEU A 279 7.02 -10.14 15.95
C LEU A 279 7.71 -10.03 17.32
N LYS A 280 7.00 -10.10 18.47
CA LYS A 280 7.66 -10.30 19.78
C LYS A 280 7.99 -11.76 20.12
N GLN A 281 7.30 -12.74 19.55
CA GLN A 281 7.47 -14.15 19.94
C GLN A 281 8.61 -14.86 19.19
N THR A 282 9.02 -14.37 18.02
CA THR A 282 10.20 -14.88 17.31
C THR A 282 11.52 -14.47 18.00
N LEU A 283 11.47 -13.64 19.05
CA LEU A 283 12.61 -13.18 19.85
C LEU A 283 12.99 -14.13 21.00
N LYS A 284 12.32 -15.28 21.19
CA LYS A 284 12.65 -16.23 22.27
C LYS A 284 13.78 -17.21 21.96
N PHE A 285 14.35 -17.21 20.75
CA PHE A 285 15.43 -18.14 20.38
C PHE A 285 16.86 -17.58 20.49
N LEU A 286 17.05 -16.37 21.03
CA LEU A 286 18.40 -15.82 21.27
C LEU A 286 18.58 -15.21 22.67
N THR A 287 18.09 -15.88 23.72
CA THR A 287 18.46 -15.57 25.11
C THR A 287 19.38 -16.65 25.68
N ASN A 288 20.55 -16.88 25.06
CA ASN A 288 21.75 -17.36 25.77
C ASN A 288 22.97 -16.49 25.42
N LEU A 289 22.84 -15.18 25.62
CA LEU A 289 23.98 -14.28 25.72
C LEU A 289 23.76 -13.43 26.98
N GLN A 290 24.14 -14.01 28.12
CA GLN A 290 24.68 -13.20 29.20
C GLN A 290 25.97 -12.57 28.70
N LEU A 291 25.90 -11.29 28.34
CA LEU A 291 26.95 -10.33 28.65
C LEU A 291 26.23 -9.21 29.44
N ILE A 292 26.19 -9.41 30.76
CA ILE A 292 26.63 -8.35 31.67
C ILE A 292 28.09 -8.11 31.23
N PHE A 293 28.43 -6.94 30.69
CA PHE A 293 28.31 -5.69 31.43
C PHE A 293 27.91 -4.50 30.51
N ARG A 294 28.73 -3.99 29.60
CA ARG A 294 30.17 -4.28 29.39
C ARG A 294 30.35 -5.58 28.65
#